data_AF-A0A258XG96-F1
#
_entry.id   AF-A0A258XG96-F1
#
_cell.length_a   1.000
_cell.length_b   1.000
_cell.length_c   1.000
_cell.angle_alpha   90.00
_cell.angle_beta   90.00
_cell.angle_gamma   90.00
#
_symmetry.space_group_name_H-M   'P 1'
#
loop_
_entity.id
_entity.type
_entity.pdbx_description
1 polymer ?
#
loop_
_entity_poly.entity_id
_entity_poly.type
_entity_poly.pdbx_seq_one_letter_code
_entity_poly.pdbx_strand_id
1 'polypeptide(L)' 'KEKEDIPEIVLQQIEHFFTHYKDLEKDKWVRVGTWGGAEDAKQITLEAIERAKNAKG' A
#
# COMPACT_ATOMS: atom_id res chain seq x y z
N LYS A 1 -4.86 3.13 -16.06
CA LYS A 1 -4.31 4.32 -15.39
C LYS A 1 -3.13 3.80 -14.64
N GLU A 2 -1.95 4.17 -15.08
CA GLU A 2 -0.70 3.63 -14.58
C GLU A 2 -0.15 4.50 -13.46
N LYS A 3 0.81 3.99 -12.70
CA LYS A 3 1.42 4.74 -11.60
C LYS A 3 2.08 6.04 -12.09
N GLU A 4 2.58 6.03 -13.33
CA GLU A 4 3.22 7.16 -14.01
C GLU A 4 2.22 8.28 -14.34
N ASP A 5 0.92 8.00 -14.34
CA ASP A 5 -0.13 9.02 -14.48
C ASP A 5 -0.26 9.90 -13.21
N ILE A 6 0.38 9.49 -12.11
CA ILE A 6 0.39 10.21 -10.83
C ILE A 6 1.68 11.02 -10.72
N PRO A 7 1.63 12.33 -10.40
CA PRO A 7 2.84 13.12 -10.18
C PRO A 7 3.71 12.51 -9.08
N GLU A 8 5.00 12.37 -9.33
CA GLU A 8 5.98 11.79 -8.41
C GLU A 8 5.91 12.39 -6.99
N ILE A 9 5.70 13.71 -6.89
CA ILE A 9 5.57 14.41 -5.61
C ILE A 9 4.40 13.88 -4.75
N VAL A 10 3.31 13.41 -5.38
CA VAL A 10 2.17 12.85 -4.67
C VAL A 10 2.55 11.49 -4.07
N LEU A 11 3.26 10.64 -4.82
CA LEU A 11 3.76 9.36 -4.32
C LEU A 11 4.71 9.57 -3.13
N GLN A 12 5.64 10.53 -3.26
CA GLN A 12 6.58 10.89 -2.19
C GLN A 12 5.87 11.45 -0.95
N GLN A 13 4.83 12.26 -1.11
CA GLN A 13 4.04 12.78 0.01
C GLN A 13 3.31 11.66 0.75
N ILE A 14 2.74 10.68 0.03
CA ILE A 14 2.07 9.53 0.65
C ILE A 14 3.09 8.65 1.40
N GLU A 15 4.23 8.39 0.79
CA GLU A 15 5.32 7.63 1.42
C GLU A 15 5.85 8.33 2.69
N HIS A 16 6.07 9.65 2.63
CA HIS A 16 6.50 10.44 3.77
C HIS A 16 5.48 10.36 4.91
N PHE A 17 4.18 10.51 4.60
CA PHE A 17 3.13 10.40 5.59
C PHE A 17 3.16 9.04 6.32
N PHE A 18 3.17 7.93 5.58
CA PHE A 18 3.17 6.60 6.21
C PHE A 18 4.46 6.26 6.95
N THR A 19 5.58 6.86 6.56
CA THR A 19 6.85 6.72 7.29
C THR A 19 6.77 7.36 8.67
N HIS A 20 6.14 8.55 8.79
CA HIS A 20 6.22 9.36 10.01
C HIS A 20 4.97 9.38 10.88
N TYR A 21 3.80 8.97 10.38
CA TYR A 21 2.54 9.16 11.13
C TYR A 21 2.47 8.41 12.47
N LYS A 22 3.39 7.46 12.70
CA LYS A 22 3.49 6.64 13.91
C LYS A 22 4.72 6.95 14.77
N ASP A 23 5.51 7.98 14.46
CA ASP A 23 6.79 8.25 15.15
C ASP A 23 6.65 8.45 16.67
N LEU A 24 5.47 8.85 17.15
CA LEU A 24 5.17 9.05 18.58
C LEU A 24 4.48 7.84 19.24
N GLU A 25 4.20 6.78 18.49
CA GLU A 25 3.63 5.54 19.00
C GLU A 25 4.78 4.57 19.37
N LYS A 26 5.21 4.59 20.65
CA LYS A 26 6.43 3.93 21.14
C LYS A 26 6.70 2.49 20.66
N ASP A 27 5.65 1.71 20.46
CA ASP A 27 5.74 0.28 20.09
C ASP A 27 5.40 0.03 18.62
N LYS A 28 5.26 1.07 17.79
CA LYS A 28 4.89 0.94 16.39
C LYS A 28 5.92 1.59 15.48
N TRP A 29 6.14 0.93 14.35
CA TRP A 29 6.98 1.42 13.27
C TRP A 29 6.40 0.99 11.93
N VAL A 30 6.86 1.64 10.88
CA VAL A 30 6.48 1.32 9.50
C VAL A 30 7.74 1.22 8.67
N ARG A 31 7.75 0.27 7.74
CA ARG A 31 8.70 0.22 6.64
C ARG A 31 7.92 0.22 5.35
N VAL A 32 8.05 1.31 4.60
CA VAL A 32 7.42 1.44 3.29
C VAL A 32 8.15 0.52 2.30
N GLY A 33 7.38 -0.15 1.45
CA GLY A 33 7.89 -0.99 0.36
C GLY A 33 8.05 -0.19 -0.93
N THR A 34 7.72 -0.80 -2.06
CA THR A 34 7.78 -0.15 -3.38
C THR A 34 6.38 0.11 -3.94
N TRP A 35 6.25 1.14 -4.76
CA TRP A 35 5.04 1.39 -5.54
C TRP A 35 4.91 0.41 -6.72
N GLY A 36 3.87 -0.42 -6.67
CA GLY A 36 3.46 -1.30 -7.78
C GLY A 36 2.56 -0.58 -8.79
N GLY A 37 2.27 -1.25 -9.92
CA GLY A 37 1.36 -0.76 -10.95
C GLY A 37 -0.11 -1.10 -10.67
N ALA A 38 -1.00 -0.71 -11.60
CA ALA A 38 -2.43 -1.01 -11.49
C ALA A 38 -2.73 -2.51 -11.56
N GLU A 39 -1.97 -3.26 -12.36
CA GLU A 39 -2.09 -4.72 -12.47
C GLU A 39 -1.75 -5.42 -11.14
N ASP A 40 -0.64 -5.03 -10.50
CA ASP A 40 -0.24 -5.55 -9.19
C ASP A 40 -1.34 -5.31 -8.14
N ALA A 41 -1.88 -4.08 -8.09
CA ALA A 41 -2.94 -3.72 -7.16
C ALA A 41 -4.23 -4.54 -7.40
N LYS A 42 -4.59 -4.76 -8.67
CA LYS A 42 -5.74 -5.58 -9.06
C LYS A 42 -5.53 -7.03 -8.64
N GLN A 43 -4.35 -7.60 -8.88
CA GLN A 43 -4.04 -8.97 -8.49
C GLN A 43 -4.14 -9.14 -6.97
N ILE A 44 -3.51 -8.26 -6.19
CA ILE A 44 -3.56 -8.30 -4.71
C ILE A 44 -5.01 -8.23 -4.20
N THR A 45 -5.86 -7.42 -4.84
CA THR A 45 -7.29 -7.30 -4.51
C THR A 45 -8.03 -8.62 -4.73
N LEU A 46 -7.83 -9.27 -5.87
CA LEU A 46 -8.46 -10.56 -6.18
C LEU A 46 -7.99 -11.67 -5.24
N GLU A 47 -6.69 -11.74 -4.95
CA GLU A 47 -6.14 -12.70 -4.00
C GLU A 47 -6.69 -12.48 -2.58
N ALA A 48 -6.87 -11.23 -2.15
CA ALA A 48 -7.46 -10.91 -0.84
C ALA A 48 -8.93 -11.38 -0.76
N ILE A 49 -9.70 -11.21 -1.84
CA ILE A 49 -11.08 -11.72 -1.93
C ILE A 49 -11.11 -13.24 -1.83
N GLU A 50 -10.20 -13.93 -2.53
CA GLU A 50 -10.10 -15.39 -2.48
C GLU A 50 -9.72 -15.90 -1.08
N ARG A 51 -8.68 -15.31 -0.45
CA ARG A 51 -8.30 -15.62 0.94
C ARG A 51 -9.46 -15.41 1.90
N ALA A 52 -10.23 -14.33 1.74
CA ALA A 52 -11.39 -14.04 2.59
C ALA A 52 -12.54 -15.04 2.41
N LYS A 53 -12.73 -15.60 1.20
CA LYS A 53 -13.71 -16.68 0.96
C LYS A 53 -13.26 -17.98 1.63
N ASN A 54 -11.98 -18.33 1.47
CA ASN A 54 -11.41 -19.57 2.02
C ASN A 54 -11.36 -19.55 3.55
N ALA A 55 -11.17 -18.38 4.19
CA ALA A 55 -11.20 -18.26 5.65
C ALA A 55 -12.60 -18.39 6.27
N LYS A 56 -13.66 -18.37 5.47
CA LYS A 56 -15.06 -18.51 5.93
C LYS A 56 -15.63 -19.92 5.73
N GLY A 57 -14.89 -20.83 5.09
CA GLY A 57 -15.23 -22.25 4.95
C GLY A 57 -14.49 -23.09 5.97
#